data_AF-A0A238W051-F1
#
_entry.id   AF-A0A238W051-F1
#
_cell.length_a   1.000
_cell.length_b   1.000
_cell.length_c   1.000
_cell.angle_alpha   90.00
_cell.angle_beta   90.00
_cell.angle_gamma   90.00
#
_symmetry.space_group_name_H-M   'P 1'
#
loop_
_entity.id
_entity.type
_entity.pdbx_description
1 polymer ?
#
loop_
_entity_poly.entity_id
_entity_poly.type
_entity_poly.pdbx_seq_one_letter_code
_entity_poly.pdbx_strand_id
1 'polypeptide(L)'
;MKTLKKTSIGIAVIGLLLFISCGSTSKISENNPPFKVLSATYTEWLGGQPGVNGVLVSIKIDNLAIKLDSVYFRNTSALLKLNKKTTSYNVSIVLPNTNKNLQLDIDPRKEFGNEVPDISTKIPFELNDNEAVVSYLQKGKTNYYKISSLIEIKKEKRK
;
A
#
# COMPACT_ATOMS: atom_id res chain seq x y z
N MET A 1 12.21 -58.82 45.25
CA MET A 1 11.26 -57.73 45.55
C MET A 1 12.06 -56.44 45.74
N LYS A 2 11.99 -55.50 44.77
CA LYS A 2 12.30 -54.04 44.84
C LYS A 2 12.41 -53.45 43.42
N THR A 3 11.23 -53.16 42.88
CA THR A 3 10.77 -51.99 42.08
C THR A 3 11.73 -51.01 41.37
N LEU A 4 11.32 -50.68 40.12
CA LEU A 4 11.31 -49.36 39.43
C LEU A 4 12.68 -48.75 39.03
N LYS A 5 12.93 -48.18 37.83
CA LYS A 5 12.10 -47.31 36.97
C LYS A 5 12.50 -47.43 35.49
N LYS A 6 11.52 -47.35 34.59
CA LYS A 6 11.70 -47.09 33.16
C LYS A 6 12.07 -45.61 32.98
N THR A 7 13.18 -45.29 32.32
CA THR A 7 13.45 -43.92 31.83
C THR A 7 13.96 -43.97 30.40
N SER A 8 12.99 -43.93 29.48
CA SER A 8 12.95 -43.12 28.26
C SER A 8 14.28 -42.55 27.75
N ILE A 9 14.99 -43.30 26.91
CA ILE A 9 16.03 -42.79 26.00
C ILE A 9 15.56 -43.12 24.59
N GLY A 10 14.70 -42.26 24.07
CA GLY A 10 14.09 -42.40 22.75
C GLY A 10 13.56 -41.07 22.26
N ILE A 11 14.26 -39.97 22.55
CA ILE A 11 13.90 -38.62 22.09
C ILE A 11 15.21 -37.85 21.87
N ALA A 12 15.94 -38.17 20.81
CA ALA A 12 17.13 -37.43 20.39
C ALA A 12 17.18 -37.20 18.87
N VAL A 13 16.02 -37.18 18.20
CA VAL A 13 15.92 -37.01 16.73
C VAL A 13 14.89 -35.94 16.30
N ILE A 14 14.24 -35.24 17.24
CA ILE A 14 13.25 -34.20 16.92
C ILE A 14 13.79 -32.85 17.37
N GLY A 15 14.49 -32.16 16.47
CA GLY A 15 15.07 -30.85 16.78
C GLY A 15 15.70 -30.09 15.62
N LEU A 16 15.30 -30.36 14.36
CA LEU A 16 15.87 -29.63 13.20
C LEU A 16 14.85 -29.27 12.11
N LEU A 17 13.58 -29.05 12.45
CA LEU A 17 12.54 -28.78 11.44
C LEU A 17 11.74 -27.51 11.71
N LEU A 18 12.33 -26.32 11.88
CA LEU A 18 11.52 -25.07 11.96
C LEU A 18 12.18 -23.78 11.44
N PHE A 19 12.89 -23.81 10.29
CA PHE A 19 13.19 -22.57 9.54
C PHE A 19 12.75 -22.66 8.08
N ILE A 20 11.47 -22.97 7.85
CA ILE A 20 10.84 -22.65 6.57
C ILE A 20 10.19 -21.27 6.75
N SER A 21 10.99 -20.20 6.64
CA SER A 21 10.45 -18.86 6.44
C SER A 21 9.91 -18.78 5.01
N CYS A 22 8.65 -19.15 4.82
CA CYS A 22 7.93 -18.89 3.58
C CYS A 22 7.56 -17.40 3.54
N GLY A 23 8.55 -16.56 3.23
CA GLY A 23 8.32 -15.17 2.86
C GLY A 23 7.73 -15.14 1.46
N SER A 24 6.40 -15.15 1.35
CA SER A 24 5.71 -14.85 0.09
C SER A 24 5.93 -13.38 -0.26
N THR A 25 7.09 -13.05 -0.83
CA THR A 25 7.30 -11.73 -1.44
C THR A 25 6.41 -11.65 -2.67
N SER A 26 5.53 -10.66 -2.71
CA SER A 26 4.73 -10.34 -3.90
C SER A 26 5.69 -9.96 -5.02
N LYS A 27 5.99 -10.93 -5.91
CA LYS A 27 6.90 -10.74 -7.03
C LYS A 27 6.35 -9.64 -7.93
N ILE A 28 7.02 -8.49 -7.93
CA ILE A 28 6.78 -7.45 -8.92
C ILE A 28 7.13 -8.08 -10.27
N SER A 29 6.19 -8.04 -11.21
CA SER A 29 6.45 -8.50 -12.58
C SER A 29 7.32 -7.44 -13.26
N GLU A 30 8.64 -7.60 -13.11
CA GLU A 30 9.60 -6.58 -13.52
C GLU A 30 9.76 -6.47 -15.04
N ASN A 31 9.43 -7.49 -15.84
CA ASN A 31 10.10 -7.59 -17.14
C ASN A 31 9.26 -7.52 -18.41
N ASN A 32 7.92 -7.27 -18.38
CA ASN A 32 7.12 -6.79 -19.54
C ASN A 32 5.61 -6.92 -19.27
N PRO A 33 4.95 -5.92 -18.65
CA PRO A 33 3.49 -5.89 -18.63
C PRO A 33 2.90 -5.79 -20.07
N PRO A 34 1.67 -6.26 -20.30
CA PRO A 34 0.97 -6.15 -21.59
C PRO A 34 0.46 -4.72 -21.91
N PHE A 35 1.08 -3.70 -21.30
CA PHE A 35 0.75 -2.28 -21.45
C PHE A 35 2.00 -1.44 -21.16
N LYS A 36 2.03 -0.21 -21.66
CA LYS A 36 2.99 0.83 -21.30
C LYS A 36 2.29 1.91 -20.50
N VAL A 37 2.96 2.42 -19.48
CA VAL A 37 2.51 3.60 -18.73
C VAL A 37 2.86 4.84 -19.57
N LEU A 38 1.84 5.53 -20.06
CA LEU A 38 1.98 6.75 -20.86
C LEU A 38 2.21 7.98 -19.97
N SER A 39 1.55 8.02 -18.81
CA SER A 39 1.75 9.07 -17.81
C SER A 39 1.35 8.55 -16.44
N ALA A 40 2.12 8.89 -15.42
CA ALA A 40 1.78 8.66 -14.02
C ALA A 40 2.07 9.92 -13.23
N THR A 41 1.03 10.50 -12.62
CA THR A 41 1.13 11.78 -11.94
C THR A 41 0.43 11.72 -10.59
N TYR A 42 0.84 12.61 -9.69
CA TYR A 42 0.11 12.85 -8.47
C TYR A 42 -0.07 14.35 -8.21
N THR A 43 -1.07 14.70 -7.41
CA THR A 43 -1.30 16.06 -6.97
C THR A 43 -1.73 16.05 -5.52
N GLU A 44 -1.03 16.80 -4.69
CA GLU A 44 -1.38 16.91 -3.27
C GLU A 44 -2.65 17.75 -3.09
N TRP A 45 -3.42 17.41 -2.06
CA TRP A 45 -4.58 18.18 -1.62
C TRP A 45 -4.58 18.26 -0.09
N LEU A 46 -5.06 19.40 0.40
CA LEU A 46 -5.28 19.65 1.82
C LEU A 46 -6.77 19.46 2.12
N GLY A 47 -7.07 18.75 3.20
CA GLY A 47 -8.42 18.59 3.73
C GLY A 47 -8.88 19.83 4.47
N GLY A 48 -10.16 19.84 4.88
CA GLY A 48 -10.74 20.94 5.65
C GLY A 48 -10.36 20.95 7.13
N GLN A 49 -9.72 19.89 7.63
CA GLN A 49 -9.30 19.75 9.03
C GLN A 49 -7.77 19.70 9.12
N PRO A 50 -7.17 20.25 10.19
CA PRO A 50 -5.74 20.08 10.47
C PRO A 50 -5.34 18.60 10.45
N GLY A 51 -4.18 18.31 9.85
CA GLY A 51 -3.66 16.94 9.74
C GLY A 51 -4.34 16.06 8.67
N VAL A 52 -5.41 16.52 8.02
CA VAL A 52 -6.02 15.81 6.89
C VAL A 52 -5.40 16.31 5.60
N ASN A 53 -4.64 15.47 4.91
CA ASN A 53 -4.14 15.71 3.58
C ASN A 53 -4.17 14.43 2.74
N GLY A 54 -3.89 14.56 1.46
CA GLY A 54 -3.83 13.40 0.59
C GLY A 54 -3.27 13.72 -0.78
N VAL A 55 -3.36 12.71 -1.65
CA VAL A 55 -2.89 12.77 -3.03
C VAL A 55 -3.96 12.27 -3.97
N LEU A 56 -4.09 12.95 -5.11
CA LEU A 56 -4.82 12.44 -6.26
C LEU A 56 -3.81 11.79 -7.21
N VAL A 57 -3.91 10.49 -7.42
CA VAL A 57 -3.05 9.75 -8.35
C VAL A 57 -3.79 9.57 -9.68
N SER A 58 -3.11 9.84 -10.79
CA SER A 58 -3.62 9.63 -12.16
C SER A 58 -2.63 8.81 -12.98
N ILE A 59 -3.09 7.70 -13.56
CA ILE A 59 -2.28 6.79 -14.35
C ILE A 59 -2.95 6.55 -15.70
N LYS A 60 -2.21 6.76 -16.78
CA LYS A 60 -2.63 6.51 -18.16
C LYS A 60 -1.79 5.39 -18.74
N ILE A 61 -2.45 4.45 -19.41
CA ILE A 61 -1.81 3.34 -20.10
C ILE A 61 -2.21 3.33 -21.57
N ASP A 62 -1.39 2.72 -22.43
CA ASP A 62 -1.65 2.58 -23.86
C ASP A 62 -2.74 1.54 -24.18
N ASN A 63 -2.90 0.53 -23.31
CA ASN A 63 -3.79 -0.61 -23.53
C ASN A 63 -4.88 -0.69 -22.47
N LEU A 64 -6.07 -0.16 -22.77
CA LEU A 64 -7.24 -0.17 -21.88
C LEU A 64 -7.92 -1.53 -21.75
N ALA A 65 -7.57 -2.52 -22.58
CA ALA A 65 -8.06 -3.89 -22.40
C ALA A 65 -7.54 -4.50 -21.09
N ILE A 66 -6.43 -3.96 -20.55
CA ILE A 66 -5.91 -4.33 -19.24
C ILE A 66 -6.58 -3.47 -18.17
N LYS A 67 -7.23 -4.15 -17.22
CA LYS A 67 -7.85 -3.52 -16.06
C LYS A 67 -6.81 -3.34 -14.96
N LEU A 68 -6.46 -2.09 -14.66
CA LEU A 68 -5.77 -1.76 -13.41
C LEU A 68 -6.77 -1.85 -12.25
N ASP A 69 -6.33 -2.42 -11.14
CA ASP A 69 -7.20 -2.70 -9.99
C ASP A 69 -6.86 -1.80 -8.81
N SER A 70 -5.64 -1.91 -8.27
CA SER A 70 -5.18 -1.14 -7.12
C SER A 70 -3.87 -0.43 -7.41
N VAL A 71 -3.62 0.67 -6.72
CA VAL A 71 -2.31 1.33 -6.65
C VAL A 71 -1.81 1.33 -5.21
N TYR A 72 -0.51 1.12 -5.06
CA TYR A 72 0.24 1.20 -3.82
C TYR A 72 1.17 2.40 -3.92
N PHE A 73 1.01 3.38 -3.05
CA PHE A 73 1.74 4.64 -3.08
C PHE A 73 1.87 5.20 -1.66
N ARG A 74 3.05 5.70 -1.28
CA ARG A 74 3.33 6.28 0.05
C ARG A 74 2.77 5.45 1.22
N ASN A 75 3.09 4.15 1.25
CA ASN A 75 2.67 3.22 2.29
C ASN A 75 1.15 3.08 2.47
N THR A 76 0.39 3.33 1.40
CA THR A 76 -1.06 3.15 1.33
C THR A 76 -1.43 2.38 0.08
N SER A 77 -2.66 1.85 0.05
CA SER A 77 -3.22 1.15 -1.11
C SER A 77 -4.63 1.65 -1.39
N ALA A 78 -4.99 1.85 -2.65
CA ALA A 78 -6.34 2.26 -3.02
C ALA A 78 -6.78 1.69 -4.38
N LEU A 79 -8.10 1.51 -4.54
CA LEU A 79 -8.70 1.02 -5.78
C LEU A 79 -8.72 2.10 -6.86
N LEU A 80 -8.16 1.78 -8.03
CA LEU A 80 -8.15 2.64 -9.19
C LEU A 80 -9.51 2.64 -9.90
N LYS A 81 -9.99 3.83 -10.27
CA LYS A 81 -11.23 3.98 -11.04
C LYS A 81 -10.91 4.53 -12.43
N LEU A 82 -11.36 3.82 -13.47
CA LEU A 82 -11.24 4.29 -14.84
C LEU A 82 -12.16 5.48 -15.09
N ASN A 83 -11.59 6.61 -15.46
CA ASN A 83 -12.31 7.75 -16.00
C ASN A 83 -12.40 7.62 -17.52
N LYS A 84 -13.60 7.31 -18.02
CA LYS A 84 -13.87 7.10 -19.45
C LYS A 84 -13.67 8.35 -20.32
N LYS A 85 -13.74 9.56 -19.74
CA LYS A 85 -13.58 10.81 -20.48
C LYS A 85 -12.13 11.13 -20.79
N THR A 86 -11.24 10.93 -19.80
CA THR A 86 -9.82 11.24 -19.89
C THR A 86 -8.98 10.02 -20.27
N THR A 87 -9.59 8.84 -20.27
CA THR A 87 -8.90 7.56 -20.54
C THR A 87 -7.76 7.33 -19.55
N SER A 88 -8.00 7.69 -18.28
CA SER A 88 -7.03 7.54 -17.19
C SER A 88 -7.66 6.87 -15.97
N TYR A 89 -6.86 6.11 -15.25
CA TYR A 89 -7.20 5.58 -13.94
C TYR A 89 -6.88 6.62 -12.89
N ASN A 90 -7.86 6.91 -12.02
CA ASN A 90 -7.73 7.94 -11.00
C ASN A 90 -8.15 7.40 -9.64
N VAL A 91 -7.50 7.89 -8.59
CA VAL A 91 -7.88 7.62 -7.20
C VAL A 91 -7.46 8.78 -6.31
N SER A 92 -8.25 9.04 -5.27
CA SER A 92 -7.86 9.94 -4.18
C SER A 92 -7.47 9.09 -2.98
N ILE A 93 -6.29 9.35 -2.45
CA ILE A 93 -5.70 8.65 -1.31
C ILE A 93 -5.55 9.69 -0.20
N VAL A 94 -6.09 9.38 0.98
CA VAL A 94 -5.79 10.15 2.20
C VAL A 94 -4.47 9.62 2.73
N LEU A 95 -3.50 10.50 2.98
CA LEU A 95 -2.21 10.07 3.52
C LEU A 95 -2.34 9.84 5.03
N PRO A 96 -1.63 8.84 5.58
CA PRO A 96 -1.62 8.62 7.01
C PRO A 96 -0.97 9.82 7.69
N ASN A 97 -1.61 10.30 8.76
CA ASN A 97 -0.98 11.30 9.60
C ASN A 97 0.10 10.61 10.45
N THR A 98 1.34 11.08 10.33
CA THR A 98 2.49 10.55 11.07
C THR A 98 2.61 11.13 12.48
N ASN A 99 1.90 12.22 12.78
CA ASN A 99 1.86 12.78 14.12
C ASN A 99 0.81 12.06 14.97
N LYS A 100 1.29 11.47 16.06
CA LYS A 100 0.51 10.61 16.97
C LYS A 100 0.33 11.33 18.29
N ASN A 101 -0.58 12.29 18.36
CA ASN A 101 -0.94 12.86 19.66
C ASN A 101 -2.46 12.94 19.78
N LEU A 102 -3.06 11.79 20.06
CA LEU A 102 -4.47 11.69 20.39
C LEU A 102 -4.63 12.08 21.86
N GLN A 103 -5.20 13.27 22.11
CA GLN A 103 -5.55 13.69 23.45
C GLN A 103 -6.92 13.11 23.81
N LEU A 104 -6.94 12.19 24.77
CA LEU A 104 -8.18 11.65 25.35
C LEU A 104 -8.45 12.41 26.67
N ASP A 105 -9.53 13.20 26.73
CA ASP A 105 -9.90 13.99 27.91
C ASP A 105 -11.38 13.72 28.27
N ILE A 106 -11.73 13.89 29.54
CA ILE A 106 -13.12 13.72 29.98
C ILE A 106 -14.03 14.86 29.48
N ASP A 107 -13.46 16.03 29.18
CA ASP A 107 -14.17 17.13 28.54
C ASP A 107 -14.04 17.04 27.00
N PRO A 108 -15.12 16.74 26.26
CA PRO A 108 -15.07 16.56 24.80
C PRO A 108 -14.58 17.81 24.05
N ARG A 109 -14.66 19.00 24.66
CA ARG A 109 -14.20 20.25 24.03
C ARG A 109 -12.68 20.30 23.92
N LYS A 110 -11.97 19.58 24.78
CA LYS A 110 -10.51 19.51 24.77
C LYS A 110 -9.96 18.48 23.78
N GLU A 111 -10.83 17.68 23.19
CA GLU A 111 -10.48 16.78 22.09
C GLU A 111 -10.60 17.47 20.72
N PHE A 112 -11.09 18.72 20.69
CA PHE A 112 -11.16 19.52 19.48
C PHE A 112 -9.74 19.84 18.98
N GLY A 113 -9.43 19.37 17.78
CA GLY A 113 -8.08 19.47 17.21
C GLY A 113 -7.26 18.17 17.30
N ASN A 114 -7.83 17.09 17.84
CA ASN A 114 -7.24 15.76 17.70
C ASN A 114 -7.00 15.41 16.24
N GLU A 115 -5.83 14.87 15.98
CA GLU A 115 -5.43 14.44 14.66
C GLU A 115 -6.07 13.09 14.29
N VAL A 116 -6.33 12.91 12.99
CA VAL A 116 -6.89 11.66 12.46
C VAL A 116 -5.97 10.47 12.74
N PRO A 117 -6.51 9.29 13.10
CA PRO A 117 -5.72 8.09 13.32
C PRO A 117 -4.88 7.70 12.09
N ASP A 118 -3.75 7.05 12.34
CA ASP A 118 -2.89 6.48 11.30
C ASP A 118 -3.65 5.38 10.52
N ILE A 119 -3.98 5.68 9.26
CA ILE A 119 -4.64 4.77 8.32
C ILE A 119 -3.64 4.05 7.39
N SER A 120 -2.34 4.05 7.73
CA SER A 120 -1.35 3.37 6.90
C SER A 120 -1.62 1.87 6.84
N THR A 121 -1.72 1.36 5.61
CA THR A 121 -1.81 -0.08 5.39
C THR A 121 -0.39 -0.61 5.27
N LYS A 122 -0.03 -1.67 6.00
CA LYS A 122 1.23 -2.38 5.72
C LYS A 122 1.17 -2.96 4.31
N ILE A 123 1.82 -2.31 3.36
CA ILE A 123 1.93 -2.80 1.99
C ILE A 123 3.14 -3.74 1.89
N PRO A 124 3.10 -4.76 1.03
CA PRO A 124 4.18 -5.74 0.91
C PRO A 124 5.33 -5.25 0.01
N PHE A 125 5.46 -3.93 -0.18
CA PHE A 125 6.42 -3.31 -1.09
C PHE A 125 7.19 -2.21 -0.37
N GLU A 126 8.50 -2.18 -0.54
CA GLU A 126 9.34 -1.04 -0.16
C GLU A 126 9.38 -0.06 -1.34
N LEU A 127 8.82 1.13 -1.14
CA LEU A 127 8.67 2.16 -2.18
C LEU A 127 9.23 3.49 -1.69
N ASN A 128 9.97 4.17 -2.56
CA ASN A 128 10.35 5.57 -2.35
C ASN A 128 9.14 6.51 -2.51
N ASP A 129 9.24 7.76 -2.05
CA ASP A 129 8.13 8.72 -2.01
C ASP A 129 7.43 9.01 -3.35
N ASN A 130 8.17 8.85 -4.46
CA ASN A 130 7.68 9.04 -5.82
C ASN A 130 7.46 7.73 -6.58
N GLU A 131 7.69 6.57 -5.96
CA GLU A 131 7.47 5.28 -6.58
C GLU A 131 6.05 4.77 -6.29
N ALA A 132 5.47 4.05 -7.25
CA ALA A 132 4.22 3.34 -7.03
C ALA A 132 4.29 1.93 -7.57
N VAL A 133 3.46 1.05 -7.02
CA VAL A 133 3.15 -0.25 -7.63
C VAL A 133 1.69 -0.26 -8.03
N VAL A 134 1.38 -0.77 -9.22
CA VAL A 134 0.00 -1.00 -9.64
C VAL A 134 -0.27 -2.49 -9.74
N SER A 135 -1.41 -2.92 -9.21
CA SER A 135 -1.93 -4.25 -9.50
C SER A 135 -2.82 -4.21 -10.74
N TYR A 136 -2.74 -5.25 -11.56
CA TYR A 136 -3.56 -5.41 -12.74
C TYR A 136 -3.98 -6.87 -12.92
N LEU A 137 -5.15 -7.06 -13.52
CA LEU A 137 -5.69 -8.39 -13.78
C LEU A 137 -5.31 -8.83 -15.19
N GLN A 138 -4.62 -9.97 -15.30
CA GLN A 138 -4.30 -10.59 -16.58
C GLN A 138 -4.61 -12.09 -16.51
N LYS A 139 -5.47 -12.57 -17.42
CA LYS A 139 -5.87 -13.99 -17.50
C LYS A 139 -6.34 -14.58 -16.15
N GLY A 140 -7.08 -13.78 -15.37
CA GLY A 140 -7.59 -14.19 -14.05
C GLY A 140 -6.57 -14.18 -12.91
N LYS A 141 -5.32 -13.75 -13.15
CA LYS A 141 -4.28 -13.61 -12.13
C LYS A 141 -3.96 -12.13 -11.89
N THR A 142 -3.82 -11.76 -10.62
CA THR A 142 -3.35 -10.43 -10.21
C THR A 142 -1.84 -10.39 -10.36
N ASN A 143 -1.36 -9.43 -11.14
CA ASN A 143 0.06 -9.16 -11.32
C ASN A 143 0.36 -7.74 -10.82
N TYR A 144 1.63 -7.47 -10.52
CA TYR A 144 2.08 -6.19 -9.99
C TYR A 144 3.13 -5.60 -10.91
N TYR A 145 3.05 -4.29 -11.16
CA TYR A 145 4.02 -3.56 -11.97
C TYR A 145 4.50 -2.32 -11.20
N LYS A 146 5.82 -2.11 -11.14
CA LYS A 146 6.42 -0.96 -10.48
C LYS A 146 6.54 0.20 -11.46
N ILE A 147 6.04 1.36 -11.05
CA ILE A 147 6.21 2.64 -11.72
C ILE A 147 7.36 3.36 -10.99
N SER A 148 8.48 3.55 -11.69
CA SER A 148 9.72 4.06 -11.10
C SER A 148 9.62 5.49 -10.58
N SER A 149 8.74 6.31 -11.16
CA SER A 149 8.52 7.68 -10.69
C SER A 149 7.17 8.22 -11.16
N LEU A 150 6.42 8.81 -10.23
CA LEU A 150 5.24 9.62 -10.51
C LEU A 150 5.64 11.10 -10.51
N ILE A 151 5.11 11.84 -11.47
CA ILE A 151 5.38 13.28 -11.60
C ILE A 151 4.40 14.06 -10.72
N GLU A 152 4.92 14.89 -9.81
CA GLU A 152 4.11 15.81 -9.03
C GLU A 152 3.60 16.96 -9.90
N ILE A 153 2.29 17.18 -9.90
CA ILE A 153 1.67 18.35 -10.51
C ILE A 153 1.36 19.34 -9.38
N LYS A 154 2.11 20.44 -9.34
CA LYS A 154 1.85 21.53 -8.38
C LYS A 154 0.63 22.32 -8.84
N LYS A 155 -0.38 22.43 -7.98
CA LYS A 155 -1.48 23.38 -8.21
C LYS A 155 -0.97 24.79 -7.98
N GLU A 156 -0.99 25.60 -9.02
CA GLU A 156 -0.71 27.03 -8.90
C GLU A 156 -1.78 27.65 -7.99
N LYS A 157 -1.35 28.34 -6.92
CA LYS A 157 -2.27 29.05 -6.03
C LYS A 157 -2.96 30.11 -6.86
N ARG A 158 -4.28 29.96 -7.09
CA ARG A 158 -5.08 31.08 -7.59
C ARG A 158 -4.97 32.19 -6.53
N LYS A 159 -4.28 33.27 -6.90
CA LYS A 159 -4.18 34.50 -6.10
C LYS A 159 -5.53 35.19 -6.06
#